data_AF-A0A2E5Z9H1-F1
#
_entry.id   AF-A0A2E5Z9H1-F1
#
_cell.length_a   1.000
_cell.length_b   1.000
_cell.length_c   1.000
_cell.angle_alpha   90.00
_cell.angle_beta   90.00
_cell.angle_gamma   90.00
#
_symmetry.space_group_name_H-M   'P 1'
#
loop_
_entity.id
_entity.type
_entity.pdbx_description
1 polymer ?
#
loop_
_entity_poly.entity_id
_entity_poly.type
_entity_poly.pdbx_seq_one_letter_code
_entity_poly.pdbx_strand_id
1 'polypeptide(L)'
;MRLPPRRYQAMGAAIVAGAVTARYVAKWRRRRLRRLGEQRDKETGINKAYVGVSFVDTPLGPKTSCSIATLDNQLRCHFSTWDLREDGLGILPNSALGKPFLLAIAGPQGLAAEVNSVARECEQKTHSSLKTPYSVDGLNTTEATLCKSSIALYHNLVSSGARFRLLGLNDTSVGESNLIEVCPEIAWRSTARAPLAARNSLEGRRMRAEVLQNAGVDFISGPLITEAQLDSAICAWTALCLDKGKVHLIGKAPFEIPEQKVFREGFMIQPDIDAISSELDSASFAPV
;
A
#
# COMPACT_ATOMS: atom_id res chain seq x y z
N MET A 1 24.55 13.61 47.26
CA MET A 1 23.81 12.37 47.60
C MET A 1 24.30 11.25 46.69
N ARG A 2 24.97 10.22 47.23
CA ARG A 2 25.41 9.03 46.47
C ARG A 2 24.28 8.00 46.53
N LEU A 3 23.71 7.64 45.36
CA LEU A 3 22.68 6.61 45.27
C LEU A 3 23.28 5.22 45.56
N PRO A 4 22.57 4.33 46.27
CA PRO A 4 23.10 3.03 46.68
C PRO A 4 23.29 2.08 45.46
N PRO A 5 24.41 1.35 45.40
CA PRO A 5 24.84 0.55 44.24
C PRO A 5 23.87 -0.57 43.84
N ARG A 6 22.96 -1.00 44.75
CA ARG A 6 21.94 -2.03 44.47
C ARG A 6 20.88 -1.59 43.46
N ARG A 7 20.62 -0.29 43.28
CA ARG A 7 19.61 0.19 42.32
C ARG A 7 20.08 0.12 40.85
N TYR A 8 21.39 0.20 40.61
CA TYR A 8 21.96 0.11 39.25
C TYR A 8 21.90 -1.31 38.68
N GLN A 9 22.06 -2.33 39.52
CA GLN A 9 21.98 -3.73 39.09
C GLN A 9 20.57 -4.13 38.66
N ALA A 10 19.54 -3.64 39.36
CA ALA A 10 18.13 -3.90 39.02
C ALA A 10 17.71 -3.22 37.71
N MET A 11 18.15 -1.98 37.46
CA MET A 11 17.87 -1.30 36.18
C MET A 11 18.58 -1.97 34.99
N GLY A 12 19.83 -2.40 35.16
CA GLY A 12 20.56 -3.12 34.10
C GLY A 12 19.87 -4.43 33.70
N ALA A 13 19.40 -5.21 34.67
CA ALA A 13 18.70 -6.46 34.41
C ALA A 13 17.35 -6.24 33.67
N ALA A 14 16.61 -5.19 34.00
CA ALA A 14 15.34 -4.85 33.35
C ALA A 14 15.51 -4.45 31.88
N ILE A 15 16.55 -3.66 31.55
CA ILE A 15 16.85 -3.25 30.17
C ILE A 15 17.23 -4.46 29.30
N VAL A 16 18.06 -5.36 29.84
CA VAL A 16 18.46 -6.59 29.12
C VAL A 16 17.27 -7.51 28.91
N ALA A 17 16.41 -7.68 29.93
CA ALA A 17 15.19 -8.48 29.81
C ALA A 17 14.23 -7.90 28.74
N GLY A 18 14.06 -6.57 28.70
CA GLY A 18 13.28 -5.87 27.68
C GLY A 18 13.83 -6.05 26.26
N ALA A 19 15.15 -5.95 26.08
CA ALA A 19 15.79 -6.18 24.78
C ALA A 19 15.66 -7.64 24.29
N VAL A 20 15.80 -8.62 25.21
CA VAL A 20 15.64 -10.04 24.90
C VAL A 20 14.20 -10.36 24.52
N THR A 21 13.21 -9.83 25.25
CA THR A 21 11.79 -10.00 24.93
C THR A 21 11.42 -9.34 23.62
N ALA A 22 11.87 -8.11 23.34
CA ALA A 22 11.65 -7.44 22.06
C ALA A 22 12.22 -8.25 20.88
N ARG A 23 13.45 -8.79 21.03
CA ARG A 23 14.09 -9.64 20.01
C ARG A 23 13.36 -10.97 19.84
N TYR A 24 12.86 -11.56 20.92
CA TYR A 24 12.05 -12.78 20.88
C TYR A 24 10.71 -12.56 20.18
N VAL A 25 10.00 -11.47 20.50
CA VAL A 25 8.74 -11.08 19.84
C VAL A 25 8.96 -10.80 18.36
N ALA A 26 10.02 -10.09 17.97
CA ALA A 26 10.36 -9.85 16.57
C ALA A 26 10.70 -11.16 15.82
N LYS A 27 11.37 -12.12 16.47
CA LYS A 27 11.66 -13.44 15.90
C LYS A 27 10.41 -14.31 15.78
N TRP A 28 9.52 -14.24 16.77
CA TRP A 28 8.23 -14.94 16.75
C TRP A 28 7.30 -14.39 15.67
N ARG A 29 7.21 -13.06 15.52
CA ARG A 29 6.47 -12.40 14.42
C ARG A 29 6.97 -12.84 13.05
N ARG A 30 8.29 -12.87 12.83
CA ARG A 30 8.89 -13.39 11.58
C ARG A 30 8.56 -14.85 11.31
N ARG A 31 8.61 -15.72 12.33
CA ARG A 31 8.26 -17.16 12.19
C ARG A 31 6.77 -17.36 11.92
N ARG A 32 5.90 -16.54 12.53
CA ARG A 32 4.45 -16.59 12.30
C ARG A 32 4.11 -16.14 10.87
N LEU A 33 4.73 -15.07 10.39
CA LEU A 33 4.56 -14.60 9.00
C LEU A 33 5.03 -15.66 7.99
N ARG A 34 6.15 -16.35 8.26
CA ARG A 34 6.66 -17.43 7.40
C ARG A 34 5.73 -18.65 7.35
N ARG A 35 5.16 -19.07 8.49
CA ARG A 35 4.18 -20.17 8.55
C ARG A 35 2.86 -19.82 7.86
N LEU A 36 2.45 -18.54 7.93
CA LEU A 36 1.29 -18.05 7.18
C LEU A 36 1.54 -18.06 5.67
N GLY A 37 2.76 -17.75 5.22
CA GLY A 37 3.17 -17.92 3.82
C GLY A 37 3.12 -19.39 3.37
N GLU A 38 3.69 -20.30 4.16
CA GLU A 38 3.74 -21.74 3.85
C GLU A 38 2.35 -22.43 3.89
N GLN A 39 1.39 -21.93 4.69
CA GLN A 39 -0.01 -22.39 4.64
C GLN A 39 -0.78 -21.81 3.44
N ARG A 40 -0.43 -20.60 2.99
CA ARG A 40 -1.04 -19.94 1.82
C ARG A 40 -0.70 -20.61 0.50
N ASP A 41 0.52 -21.12 0.37
CA ASP A 41 0.93 -21.88 -0.81
C ASP A 41 0.06 -23.14 -1.04
N LYS A 42 -0.57 -23.67 0.03
CA LYS A 42 -1.55 -24.76 -0.05
C LYS A 42 -2.98 -24.31 -0.37
N GLU A 43 -3.30 -23.03 -0.26
CA GLU A 43 -4.61 -22.42 -0.60
C GLU A 43 -4.62 -21.75 -2.00
N THR A 44 -3.54 -21.90 -2.78
CA THR A 44 -3.32 -21.36 -4.13
C THR A 44 -4.40 -21.71 -5.17
N GLY A 45 -5.39 -22.55 -4.83
CA GLY A 45 -6.59 -22.79 -5.62
C GLY A 45 -7.63 -21.65 -5.58
N ILE A 46 -7.54 -20.69 -4.66
CA ILE A 46 -8.51 -19.58 -4.60
C ILE A 46 -8.07 -18.45 -5.54
N ASN A 47 -8.90 -18.18 -6.55
CA ASN A 47 -8.72 -17.10 -7.53
C ASN A 47 -8.86 -15.73 -6.83
N LYS A 48 -7.74 -15.12 -6.43
CA LYS A 48 -7.69 -13.84 -5.71
C LYS A 48 -7.53 -12.70 -6.72
N ALA A 49 -8.27 -11.62 -6.55
CA ALA A 49 -8.13 -10.42 -7.38
C ALA A 49 -7.25 -9.37 -6.70
N TYR A 50 -6.29 -8.79 -7.42
CA TYR A 50 -5.53 -7.63 -6.94
C TYR A 50 -6.00 -6.40 -7.69
N VAL A 51 -6.56 -5.45 -6.96
CA VAL A 51 -7.21 -4.27 -7.52
C VAL A 51 -6.41 -3.05 -7.12
N GLY A 52 -5.99 -2.27 -8.09
CA GLY A 52 -5.33 -0.98 -7.89
C GLY A 52 -6.23 0.14 -8.39
N VAL A 53 -6.33 1.22 -7.62
CA VAL A 53 -7.12 2.41 -7.95
C VAL A 53 -6.18 3.60 -7.99
N SER A 54 -6.25 4.39 -9.06
CA SER A 54 -5.57 5.68 -9.15
C SER A 54 -6.56 6.79 -9.49
N PHE A 55 -6.48 7.90 -8.75
CA PHE A 55 -7.19 9.11 -9.13
C PHE A 55 -6.60 9.64 -10.44
N VAL A 56 -7.44 10.13 -11.34
CA VAL A 56 -7.00 10.79 -12.57
C VAL A 56 -6.74 12.26 -12.24
N ASP A 57 -5.60 12.80 -12.69
CA ASP A 57 -5.14 14.20 -12.53
C ASP A 57 -6.02 15.21 -13.32
N THR A 58 -7.34 15.09 -13.21
CA THR A 58 -8.29 16.14 -13.58
C THR A 58 -8.63 16.94 -12.32
N PRO A 59 -8.73 18.28 -12.38
CA PRO A 59 -9.20 19.06 -11.25
C PRO A 59 -10.51 18.45 -10.77
N LEU A 60 -10.56 18.09 -9.49
CA LEU A 60 -11.62 17.30 -8.88
C LEU A 60 -12.95 18.05 -9.05
N GLY A 61 -13.64 17.73 -10.13
CA GLY A 61 -15.00 18.18 -10.42
C GLY A 61 -16.02 17.19 -9.84
N PRO A 62 -17.33 17.47 -10.00
CA PRO A 62 -18.40 16.63 -9.46
C PRO A 62 -18.43 15.19 -9.99
N LYS A 63 -17.62 14.88 -11.03
CA LYS A 63 -17.38 13.53 -11.53
C LYS A 63 -15.89 13.31 -11.70
N THR A 64 -15.22 12.96 -10.61
CA THR A 64 -13.81 12.53 -10.68
C THR A 64 -13.79 11.08 -11.12
N SER A 65 -13.27 10.81 -12.32
CA SER A 65 -13.04 9.43 -12.75
C SER A 65 -11.72 8.93 -12.18
N CYS A 66 -11.69 7.67 -11.74
CA CYS A 66 -10.51 6.96 -11.29
C CYS A 66 -10.18 5.85 -12.30
N SER A 67 -8.90 5.61 -12.54
CA SER A 67 -8.45 4.41 -13.25
C SER A 67 -8.39 3.24 -12.28
N ILE A 68 -8.88 2.09 -12.73
CA ILE A 68 -8.77 0.81 -12.02
C ILE A 68 -7.94 -0.14 -12.86
N ALA A 69 -7.02 -0.83 -12.22
CA ALA A 69 -6.34 -2.00 -12.77
C ALA A 69 -6.70 -3.22 -11.93
N THR A 70 -7.00 -4.34 -12.58
CA THR A 70 -7.19 -5.63 -11.91
C THR A 70 -6.20 -6.64 -12.46
N LEU A 71 -5.39 -7.23 -11.58
CA LEU A 71 -4.57 -8.40 -11.88
C LEU A 71 -5.31 -9.66 -11.44
N ASP A 72 -5.35 -10.65 -12.33
CA ASP A 72 -5.75 -12.01 -12.00
C ASP A 72 -4.55 -12.86 -11.55
N ASN A 73 -4.80 -14.14 -11.26
CA ASN A 73 -3.76 -15.08 -10.85
C ASN A 73 -2.70 -15.35 -11.95
N GLN A 74 -3.01 -15.04 -13.21
CA GLN A 74 -2.10 -15.15 -14.35
C GLN A 74 -1.38 -13.83 -14.64
N LEU A 75 -1.51 -12.82 -13.76
CA LEU A 75 -0.95 -11.49 -13.91
C LEU A 75 -1.45 -10.74 -15.15
N ARG A 76 -2.62 -11.12 -15.67
CA ARG A 76 -3.28 -10.38 -16.74
C ARG A 76 -3.94 -9.15 -16.15
N CYS A 77 -3.54 -7.99 -16.66
CA CYS A 77 -4.00 -6.69 -16.24
C CYS A 77 -5.14 -6.21 -17.13
N HIS A 78 -6.30 -6.02 -16.51
CA HIS A 78 -7.45 -5.39 -17.13
C HIS A 78 -7.65 -3.98 -16.56
N PHE A 79 -7.87 -3.02 -17.44
CA PHE A 79 -8.20 -1.66 -17.05
C PHE A 79 -9.70 -1.41 -17.12
N SER A 80 -10.21 -0.68 -16.15
CA SER A 80 -11.56 -0.11 -16.15
C SER A 80 -11.52 1.28 -15.53
N THR A 81 -12.64 1.99 -15.59
CA THR A 81 -12.81 3.27 -14.90
C THR A 81 -13.87 3.14 -13.81
N TRP A 82 -13.75 3.97 -12.78
CA TRP A 82 -14.75 4.09 -11.72
C TRP A 82 -14.93 5.55 -11.38
N ASP A 83 -16.16 6.02 -11.37
CA ASP A 83 -16.45 7.36 -10.89
C ASP A 83 -16.36 7.36 -9.37
N LEU A 84 -15.51 8.24 -8.84
CA LEU A 84 -15.26 8.36 -7.42
C LEU A 84 -16.58 8.59 -6.68
N ARG A 85 -16.89 7.68 -5.77
CA ARG A 85 -17.98 7.80 -4.82
C ARG A 85 -17.43 7.63 -3.43
N GLU A 86 -17.74 8.56 -2.54
CA GLU A 86 -17.24 8.54 -1.17
C GLU A 86 -17.67 7.28 -0.41
N ASP A 87 -18.81 6.68 -0.76
CA ASP A 87 -19.32 5.41 -0.20
C ASP A 87 -18.54 4.17 -0.69
N GLY A 88 -17.65 4.31 -1.68
CA GLY A 88 -16.91 3.22 -2.29
C GLY A 88 -17.77 2.28 -3.14
N LEU A 89 -19.04 2.61 -3.41
CA LEU A 89 -19.92 1.73 -4.17
C LEU A 89 -19.40 1.56 -5.60
N GLY A 90 -19.26 0.32 -6.03
CA GLY A 90 -18.76 -0.01 -7.37
C GLY A 90 -17.25 0.12 -7.54
N ILE A 91 -16.49 0.40 -6.48
CA ILE A 91 -15.01 0.49 -6.55
C ILE A 91 -14.35 -0.84 -6.98
N LEU A 92 -15.02 -1.97 -6.73
CA LEU A 92 -14.54 -3.28 -7.16
C LEU A 92 -15.14 -3.63 -8.52
N PRO A 93 -14.31 -3.92 -9.53
CA PRO A 93 -14.79 -4.30 -10.85
C PRO A 93 -15.46 -5.68 -10.81
N ASN A 94 -16.31 -5.96 -11.80
CA ASN A 94 -17.06 -7.22 -11.90
C ASN A 94 -16.16 -8.45 -11.86
N SER A 95 -14.93 -8.37 -12.39
CA SER A 95 -13.95 -9.45 -12.39
C SER A 95 -13.45 -9.84 -10.99
N ALA A 96 -13.60 -8.95 -9.99
CA ALA A 96 -13.20 -9.14 -8.60
C ALA A 96 -14.39 -9.47 -7.66
N LEU A 97 -15.63 -9.35 -8.13
CA LEU A 97 -16.81 -9.66 -7.32
C LEU A 97 -16.89 -11.17 -7.02
N GLY A 98 -17.26 -11.50 -5.78
CA GLY A 98 -17.36 -12.90 -5.31
C GLY A 98 -16.02 -13.60 -5.06
N LYS A 99 -14.89 -12.92 -5.29
CA LYS A 99 -13.54 -13.43 -5.03
C LYS A 99 -12.93 -12.76 -3.80
N PRO A 100 -12.02 -13.42 -3.07
CA PRO A 100 -11.10 -12.70 -2.20
C PRO A 100 -10.35 -11.67 -3.03
N PHE A 101 -10.12 -10.49 -2.46
CA PHE A 101 -9.42 -9.42 -3.15
C PHE A 101 -8.43 -8.73 -2.21
N LEU A 102 -7.51 -7.97 -2.80
CA LEU A 102 -6.72 -6.96 -2.11
C LEU A 102 -6.81 -5.66 -2.91
N LEU A 103 -7.29 -4.60 -2.26
CA LEU A 103 -7.49 -3.29 -2.84
C LEU A 103 -6.37 -2.34 -2.41
N ALA A 104 -5.64 -1.80 -3.37
CA ALA A 104 -4.65 -0.76 -3.19
C ALA A 104 -5.14 0.56 -3.81
N ILE A 105 -5.13 1.64 -3.04
CA ILE A 105 -5.57 2.96 -3.52
C ILE A 105 -4.36 3.91 -3.55
N ALA A 106 -4.21 4.65 -4.65
CA ALA A 106 -3.20 5.67 -4.85
C ALA A 106 -3.61 7.00 -4.20
N GLY A 107 -3.68 7.03 -2.87
CA GLY A 107 -4.03 8.24 -2.15
C GLY A 107 -3.83 8.08 -0.65
N PRO A 108 -3.70 9.18 0.09
CA PRO A 108 -3.48 9.10 1.52
C PRO A 108 -4.69 8.49 2.22
N GLN A 109 -4.44 7.55 3.15
CA GLN A 109 -5.49 6.99 4.00
C GLN A 109 -5.80 7.84 5.23
N GLY A 110 -4.91 8.76 5.61
CA GLY A 110 -5.05 9.56 6.81
C GLY A 110 -4.25 10.86 6.80
N LEU A 111 -4.35 11.61 7.89
CA LEU A 111 -3.61 12.86 8.16
C LEU A 111 -2.46 12.63 9.13
N ALA A 112 -1.54 13.58 9.28
CA ALA A 112 -0.51 13.49 10.32
C ALA A 112 -1.13 13.44 11.73
N ALA A 113 -0.51 12.68 12.65
CA ALA A 113 -1.00 12.53 14.03
C ALA A 113 -0.87 13.82 14.87
N GLU A 114 0.25 14.54 14.73
CA GLU A 114 0.57 15.68 15.60
C GLU A 114 0.10 17.00 15.01
N VAL A 115 -0.44 17.90 15.84
CA VAL A 115 -1.06 19.18 15.43
C VAL A 115 -0.15 20.03 14.53
N ASN A 116 1.15 20.04 14.82
CA ASN A 116 2.13 20.86 14.11
C ASN A 116 2.88 20.10 13.00
N SER A 117 2.49 18.85 12.71
CA SER A 117 3.13 18.06 11.66
C SER A 117 2.69 18.52 10.28
N VAL A 118 3.69 18.74 9.43
CA VAL A 118 3.52 19.13 8.02
C VAL A 118 3.25 17.93 7.09
N ALA A 119 3.48 16.70 7.58
CA ALA A 119 3.33 15.46 6.81
C ALA A 119 3.23 14.25 7.74
N ARG A 120 2.65 13.14 7.27
CA ARG A 120 2.68 11.85 7.97
C ARG A 120 4.09 11.26 8.02
N GLU A 121 4.32 10.34 8.95
CA GLU A 121 5.64 9.72 9.11
C GLU A 121 6.10 8.96 7.86
N CYS A 122 5.17 8.29 7.17
CA CYS A 122 5.47 7.59 5.92
C CYS A 122 5.99 8.55 4.84
N GLU A 123 5.34 9.70 4.65
CA GLU A 123 5.69 10.71 3.65
C GLU A 123 7.00 11.45 3.96
N GLN A 124 7.32 11.61 5.24
CA GLN A 124 8.61 12.15 5.68
C GLN A 124 9.74 11.17 5.34
N LYS A 125 9.54 9.88 5.63
CA LYS A 125 10.55 8.82 5.39
C LYS A 125 10.77 8.53 3.91
N THR A 126 9.72 8.58 3.08
CA THR A 126 9.83 8.28 1.64
C THR A 126 10.14 9.51 0.79
N HIS A 127 10.11 10.70 1.38
CA HIS A 127 10.16 11.96 0.66
C HIS A 127 9.11 12.03 -0.46
N SER A 128 7.87 11.59 -0.17
CA SER A 128 6.72 11.73 -1.08
C SER A 128 6.50 13.19 -1.47
N SER A 129 6.12 13.45 -2.73
CA SER A 129 5.74 14.80 -3.17
C SER A 129 4.51 15.33 -2.44
N LEU A 130 3.47 14.50 -2.31
CA LEU A 130 2.28 14.82 -1.52
C LEU A 130 2.60 14.77 -0.03
N LYS A 131 2.23 15.83 0.69
CA LYS A 131 2.33 15.95 2.15
C LYS A 131 0.94 16.09 2.76
N THR A 132 0.61 15.24 3.71
CA THR A 132 -0.64 15.29 4.46
C THR A 132 -0.40 15.83 5.88
N PRO A 133 -0.61 17.13 6.11
CA PRO A 133 -0.48 17.73 7.43
C PRO A 133 -1.59 17.28 8.39
N TYR A 134 -1.56 17.79 9.61
CA TYR A 134 -2.62 17.56 10.60
C TYR A 134 -4.00 18.07 10.15
N SER A 135 -4.05 19.16 9.39
CA SER A 135 -5.27 19.64 8.74
C SER A 135 -4.96 20.06 7.32
N VAL A 136 -5.86 19.70 6.40
CA VAL A 136 -5.80 20.03 4.97
C VAL A 136 -6.17 21.48 4.66
N ASP A 137 -6.57 22.27 5.66
CA ASP A 137 -7.01 23.67 5.47
C ASP A 137 -5.88 24.60 4.96
N GLY A 138 -4.62 24.16 5.06
CA GLY A 138 -3.45 24.89 4.56
C GLY A 138 -2.91 24.41 3.20
N LEU A 139 -3.51 23.40 2.58
CA LEU A 139 -3.07 22.88 1.26
C LEU A 139 -3.70 23.68 0.12
N ASN A 140 -3.09 23.63 -1.07
CA ASN A 140 -3.74 24.16 -2.26
C ASN A 140 -5.04 23.40 -2.54
N THR A 141 -5.98 24.02 -3.25
CA THR A 141 -7.35 23.49 -3.41
C THR A 141 -7.38 22.09 -4.05
N THR A 142 -6.49 21.80 -5.00
CA THR A 142 -6.43 20.50 -5.67
C THR A 142 -5.93 19.40 -4.73
N GLU A 143 -4.80 19.63 -4.05
CA GLU A 143 -4.22 18.68 -3.09
C GLU A 143 -5.14 18.47 -1.89
N ALA A 144 -5.73 19.56 -1.37
CA ALA A 144 -6.70 19.50 -0.27
C ALA A 144 -7.90 18.62 -0.66
N THR A 145 -8.42 18.79 -1.87
CA THR A 145 -9.58 18.02 -2.34
C THR A 145 -9.21 16.54 -2.53
N LEU A 146 -8.04 16.23 -3.10
CA LEU A 146 -7.57 14.84 -3.24
C LEU A 146 -7.43 14.18 -1.87
N CYS A 147 -6.78 14.86 -0.92
CA CYS A 147 -6.59 14.34 0.43
C CYS A 147 -7.95 14.10 1.12
N LYS A 148 -8.86 15.08 1.07
CA LYS A 148 -10.20 14.96 1.66
C LYS A 148 -10.95 13.76 1.08
N SER A 149 -11.02 13.66 -0.25
CA SER A 149 -11.77 12.60 -0.92
C SER A 149 -11.15 11.21 -0.69
N SER A 150 -9.82 11.09 -0.73
CA SER A 150 -9.13 9.82 -0.44
C SER A 150 -9.36 9.37 0.99
N ILE A 151 -9.16 10.26 1.98
CA ILE A 151 -9.32 9.93 3.41
C ILE A 151 -10.78 9.58 3.71
N ALA A 152 -11.74 10.34 3.16
CA ALA A 152 -13.17 10.02 3.30
C ALA A 152 -13.51 8.65 2.70
N LEU A 153 -12.95 8.32 1.53
CA LEU A 153 -13.12 7.00 0.91
C LEU A 153 -12.59 5.89 1.81
N TYR A 154 -11.36 6.00 2.33
CA TYR A 154 -10.80 5.01 3.25
C TYR A 154 -11.68 4.81 4.49
N HIS A 155 -12.07 5.92 5.12
CA HIS A 155 -12.94 5.89 6.30
C HIS A 155 -14.27 5.19 5.98
N ASN A 156 -14.95 5.57 4.90
CA ASN A 156 -16.24 4.99 4.55
C ASN A 156 -16.13 3.52 4.14
N LEU A 157 -15.08 3.11 3.44
CA LEU A 157 -14.84 1.70 3.11
C LEU A 157 -14.74 0.85 4.38
N VAL A 158 -13.95 1.28 5.36
CA VAL A 158 -13.77 0.58 6.64
C VAL A 158 -15.05 0.61 7.48
N SER A 159 -15.72 1.76 7.56
CA SER A 159 -16.90 1.96 8.41
C SER A 159 -18.18 1.35 7.82
N SER A 160 -18.20 1.03 6.52
CA SER A 160 -19.35 0.38 5.85
C SER A 160 -19.57 -1.09 6.25
N GLY A 161 -18.61 -1.69 6.99
CA GLY A 161 -18.76 -3.03 7.57
C GLY A 161 -17.52 -3.91 7.39
N ALA A 162 -17.69 -5.22 7.61
CA ALA A 162 -16.57 -6.18 7.69
C ALA A 162 -15.83 -6.47 6.37
N ARG A 163 -16.26 -5.86 5.25
CA ARG A 163 -15.73 -6.14 3.91
C ARG A 163 -14.31 -5.61 3.72
N PHE A 164 -14.00 -4.42 4.22
CA PHE A 164 -12.71 -3.77 4.04
C PHE A 164 -11.97 -3.66 5.37
N ARG A 165 -10.74 -4.17 5.39
CA ARG A 165 -9.87 -4.21 6.57
C ARG A 165 -8.58 -3.51 6.21
N LEU A 166 -8.46 -2.27 6.70
CA LEU A 166 -7.29 -1.42 6.51
C LEU A 166 -6.10 -1.99 7.28
N LEU A 167 -4.96 -2.14 6.60
CA LEU A 167 -3.76 -2.67 7.22
C LEU A 167 -3.33 -1.84 8.44
N GLY A 168 -3.14 -2.51 9.57
CA GLY A 168 -2.66 -1.93 10.83
C GLY A 168 -3.75 -1.27 11.69
N LEU A 169 -4.92 -0.94 11.13
CA LEU A 169 -6.03 -0.40 11.93
C LEU A 169 -6.54 -1.49 12.89
N ASN A 170 -6.68 -1.17 14.17
CA ASN A 170 -7.11 -2.14 15.21
C ASN A 170 -6.28 -3.43 15.19
N ASP A 171 -4.96 -3.30 15.03
CA ASP A 171 -4.00 -4.42 14.94
C ASP A 171 -4.25 -5.39 13.77
N THR A 172 -5.01 -4.98 12.75
CA THR A 172 -5.24 -5.78 11.53
C THR A 172 -3.91 -6.18 10.90
N SER A 173 -3.63 -7.48 10.86
CA SER A 173 -2.38 -8.01 10.32
C SER A 173 -2.36 -8.02 8.79
N VAL A 174 -1.17 -8.21 8.20
CA VAL A 174 -1.01 -8.35 6.73
C VAL A 174 -1.91 -9.43 6.15
N GLY A 175 -2.02 -10.58 6.82
CA GLY A 175 -2.82 -11.71 6.35
C GLY A 175 -4.32 -11.47 6.41
N GLU A 176 -4.78 -10.57 7.29
CA GLU A 176 -6.19 -10.22 7.46
C GLU A 176 -6.59 -9.02 6.61
N SER A 177 -5.64 -8.11 6.32
CA SER A 177 -5.89 -6.89 5.55
C SER A 177 -6.27 -7.19 4.10
N ASN A 178 -7.15 -6.37 3.55
CA ASN A 178 -7.48 -6.34 2.13
C ASN A 178 -7.62 -4.93 1.56
N LEU A 179 -7.24 -3.92 2.34
CA LEU A 179 -7.22 -2.52 1.94
C LEU A 179 -5.89 -1.90 2.37
N ILE A 180 -5.17 -1.30 1.41
CA ILE A 180 -3.87 -0.68 1.64
C ILE A 180 -3.71 0.65 0.89
N GLU A 181 -2.78 1.46 1.38
CA GLU A 181 -2.29 2.66 0.72
C GLU A 181 -1.00 2.38 -0.05
N VAL A 182 -0.97 2.87 -1.30
CA VAL A 182 0.22 2.85 -2.15
C VAL A 182 0.44 4.27 -2.64
N CYS A 183 1.69 4.74 -2.64
CA CYS A 183 2.07 5.95 -3.37
C CYS A 183 2.77 5.53 -4.66
N PRO A 184 2.14 5.69 -5.85
CA PRO A 184 2.72 5.24 -7.12
C PRO A 184 4.11 5.79 -7.37
N GLU A 185 4.35 7.06 -7.03
CA GLU A 185 5.67 7.69 -7.14
C GLU A 185 6.76 6.89 -6.41
N ILE A 186 6.48 6.48 -5.17
CA ILE A 186 7.41 5.69 -4.36
C ILE A 186 7.52 4.26 -4.89
N ALA A 187 6.39 3.65 -5.24
CA ALA A 187 6.37 2.28 -5.78
C ALA A 187 7.15 2.16 -7.10
N TRP A 188 7.03 3.15 -7.99
CA TRP A 188 7.83 3.22 -9.21
C TRP A 188 9.32 3.37 -8.90
N ARG A 189 9.69 4.27 -7.98
CA ARG A 189 11.09 4.47 -7.57
C ARG A 189 11.71 3.20 -6.97
N SER A 190 10.94 2.41 -6.23
CA SER A 190 11.44 1.17 -5.60
C SER A 190 11.46 -0.03 -6.55
N THR A 191 10.60 -0.03 -7.57
CA THR A 191 10.46 -1.15 -8.50
C THR A 191 11.39 -1.00 -9.71
N ALA A 192 11.62 0.24 -10.16
CA ALA A 192 12.49 0.50 -11.29
C ALA A 192 13.96 0.35 -10.90
N ARG A 193 14.72 -0.44 -11.67
CA ARG A 193 16.18 -0.61 -11.49
C ARG A 193 16.99 0.59 -11.99
N ALA A 194 16.36 1.49 -12.73
CA ALA A 194 16.97 2.67 -13.32
C ALA A 194 16.03 3.87 -13.19
N PRO A 195 16.55 5.12 -13.25
CA PRO A 195 15.72 6.31 -13.29
C PRO A 195 14.71 6.26 -14.44
N LEU A 196 13.46 6.60 -14.15
CA LEU A 196 12.39 6.64 -15.15
C LEU A 196 12.29 8.05 -15.76
N ALA A 197 12.01 8.12 -17.06
CA ALA A 197 11.65 9.37 -17.71
C ALA A 197 10.33 9.96 -17.14
N ALA A 198 10.07 11.23 -17.49
CA ALA A 198 8.91 11.99 -17.00
C ALA A 198 7.59 11.23 -17.23
N ARG A 199 6.73 11.17 -16.20
CA ARG A 199 5.51 10.35 -16.17
C ARG A 199 4.51 10.66 -17.31
N ASN A 200 4.43 11.92 -17.71
CA ASN A 200 3.55 12.40 -18.77
C ASN A 200 4.11 12.21 -20.19
N SER A 201 5.38 11.82 -20.33
CA SER A 201 6.02 11.57 -21.62
C SER A 201 5.68 10.18 -22.18
N LEU A 202 5.70 10.04 -23.51
CA LEU A 202 5.51 8.73 -24.15
C LEU A 202 6.57 7.72 -23.72
N GLU A 203 7.83 8.15 -23.64
CA GLU A 203 8.95 7.33 -23.18
C GLU A 203 8.76 6.89 -21.72
N GLY A 204 8.42 7.81 -20.82
CA GLY A 204 8.19 7.50 -19.41
C GLY A 204 7.02 6.53 -19.18
N ARG A 205 5.98 6.58 -20.02
CA ARG A 205 4.90 5.58 -20.01
C ARG A 205 5.36 4.22 -20.51
N ARG A 206 6.16 4.17 -21.58
CA ARG A 206 6.76 2.91 -22.10
C ARG A 206 7.67 2.25 -21.07
N MET A 207 8.57 3.00 -20.44
CA MET A 207 9.47 2.48 -19.40
C MET A 207 8.71 1.89 -18.21
N ARG A 208 7.64 2.56 -17.77
CA ARG A 208 6.78 2.07 -16.66
C ARG A 208 6.03 0.79 -17.05
N ALA A 209 5.52 0.72 -18.28
CA ALA A 209 4.90 -0.50 -18.80
C ALA A 209 5.92 -1.65 -18.83
N GLU A 210 7.13 -1.38 -19.33
CA GLU A 210 8.22 -2.36 -19.40
C GLU A 210 8.63 -2.87 -18.00
N VAL A 211 8.70 -2.00 -16.99
CA VAL A 211 8.97 -2.40 -15.60
C VAL A 211 7.97 -3.44 -15.12
N LEU A 212 6.67 -3.24 -15.36
CA LEU A 212 5.63 -4.18 -14.95
C LEU A 212 5.61 -5.45 -15.83
N GLN A 213 5.87 -5.33 -17.13
CA GLN A 213 5.98 -6.48 -18.04
C GLN A 213 7.16 -7.39 -17.66
N ASN A 214 8.30 -6.80 -17.32
CA ASN A 214 9.46 -7.53 -16.79
C ASN A 214 9.17 -8.20 -15.43
N ALA A 215 8.20 -7.68 -14.69
CA ALA A 215 7.68 -8.32 -13.47
C ALA A 215 6.58 -9.36 -13.75
N GLY A 216 6.32 -9.69 -15.02
CA GLY A 216 5.37 -10.71 -15.47
C GLY A 216 3.94 -10.23 -15.69
N VAL A 217 3.67 -8.92 -15.61
CA VAL A 217 2.33 -8.37 -15.88
C VAL A 217 2.03 -8.35 -17.37
N ASP A 218 0.92 -8.95 -17.78
CA ASP A 218 0.44 -8.95 -19.16
C ASP A 218 -0.70 -7.94 -19.34
N PHE A 219 -0.49 -6.88 -20.12
CA PHE A 219 -1.50 -5.85 -20.35
C PHE A 219 -2.46 -6.25 -21.48
N ILE A 220 -3.73 -6.48 -21.16
CA ILE A 220 -4.75 -6.93 -22.13
C ILE A 220 -5.33 -5.77 -22.97
N SER A 221 -4.76 -4.56 -22.88
CA SER A 221 -5.29 -3.33 -23.49
C SER A 221 -4.53 -2.88 -24.75
N GLY A 222 -5.18 -2.03 -25.56
CA GLY A 222 -4.66 -1.47 -26.80
C GLY A 222 -3.39 -0.58 -26.67
N PRO A 223 -2.91 -0.01 -27.78
CA PRO A 223 -1.49 0.29 -28.00
C PRO A 223 -0.87 1.45 -27.19
N LEU A 224 -1.61 2.13 -26.31
CA LEU A 224 -1.01 3.14 -25.43
C LEU A 224 -1.71 3.23 -24.07
N ILE A 225 -1.08 2.65 -23.05
CA ILE A 225 -1.50 2.74 -21.65
C ILE A 225 -1.28 4.18 -21.15
N THR A 226 -2.27 4.73 -20.46
CA THR A 226 -2.19 6.08 -19.87
C THR A 226 -1.40 6.08 -18.56
N GLU A 227 -1.04 7.27 -18.07
CA GLU A 227 -0.35 7.42 -16.79
C GLU A 227 -1.20 6.89 -15.62
N ALA A 228 -2.48 7.27 -15.53
CA ALA A 228 -3.37 6.80 -14.47
C ALA A 228 -3.61 5.27 -14.53
N GLN A 229 -3.61 4.69 -15.75
CA GLN A 229 -3.65 3.24 -15.91
C GLN A 229 -2.38 2.57 -15.37
N LEU A 230 -1.20 3.12 -15.68
CA LEU A 230 0.07 2.61 -15.13
C LEU A 230 0.11 2.75 -13.60
N ASP A 231 -0.33 3.88 -13.05
CA ASP A 231 -0.37 4.09 -11.59
C ASP A 231 -1.36 3.16 -10.88
N SER A 232 -2.52 2.91 -11.48
CA SER A 232 -3.43 1.87 -10.97
C SER A 232 -2.84 0.46 -11.11
N ALA A 233 -2.08 0.17 -12.17
CA ALA A 233 -1.41 -1.13 -12.34
C ALA A 233 -0.31 -1.37 -11.30
N ILE A 234 0.54 -0.38 -11.01
CA ILE A 234 1.58 -0.53 -9.97
C ILE A 234 0.95 -0.66 -8.58
N CYS A 235 -0.20 -0.02 -8.32
CA CYS A 235 -0.98 -0.27 -7.10
C CYS A 235 -1.46 -1.73 -7.01
N ALA A 236 -2.06 -2.26 -8.08
CA ALA A 236 -2.51 -3.66 -8.12
C ALA A 236 -1.34 -4.65 -7.95
N TRP A 237 -0.20 -4.37 -8.58
CA TRP A 237 0.99 -5.18 -8.45
C TRP A 237 1.62 -5.10 -7.05
N THR A 238 1.58 -3.92 -6.42
CA THR A 238 2.01 -3.75 -5.02
C THR A 238 1.14 -4.55 -4.06
N ALA A 239 -0.18 -4.63 -4.32
CA ALA A 239 -1.09 -5.49 -3.58
C ALA A 239 -0.71 -6.98 -3.68
N LEU A 240 -0.34 -7.45 -4.87
CA LEU A 240 0.20 -8.80 -5.07
C LEU A 240 1.51 -9.00 -4.29
N CYS A 241 2.41 -8.03 -4.30
CA CYS A 241 3.67 -8.11 -3.57
C CYS A 241 3.45 -8.21 -2.06
N LEU A 242 2.50 -7.45 -1.51
CA LEU A 242 2.10 -7.56 -0.10
C LEU A 242 1.57 -8.96 0.20
N ASP A 243 0.78 -9.53 -0.69
CA ASP A 243 0.24 -10.88 -0.54
C ASP A 243 1.32 -11.95 -0.47
N LYS A 244 2.40 -11.76 -1.24
CA LYS A 244 3.60 -12.58 -1.24
C LYS A 244 4.59 -12.24 -0.11
N GLY A 245 4.30 -11.22 0.71
CA GLY A 245 5.18 -10.77 1.79
C GLY A 245 6.44 -10.05 1.31
N LYS A 246 6.45 -9.51 0.08
CA LYS A 246 7.61 -8.88 -0.58
C LYS A 246 7.49 -7.36 -0.63
N VAL A 247 7.30 -6.76 0.53
CA VAL A 247 7.09 -5.33 0.68
C VAL A 247 7.73 -4.79 1.94
N HIS A 248 7.93 -3.47 1.97
CA HIS A 248 8.18 -2.71 3.17
C HIS A 248 6.93 -1.95 3.59
N LEU A 249 6.66 -1.94 4.90
CA LEU A 249 5.61 -1.14 5.52
C LEU A 249 6.27 0.11 6.10
N ILE A 250 5.97 1.27 5.54
CA ILE A 250 6.62 2.53 5.91
C ILE A 250 5.62 3.42 6.65
N GLY A 251 6.04 3.96 7.80
CA GLY A 251 5.21 4.83 8.64
C GLY A 251 4.75 4.15 9.93
N LYS A 252 3.59 4.59 10.43
CA LYS A 252 2.94 4.12 11.66
C LYS A 252 1.60 3.47 11.34
N ALA A 253 1.16 2.56 12.21
CA ALA A 253 -0.18 2.00 12.12
C ALA A 253 -1.23 3.12 12.20
N PRO A 254 -2.29 3.07 11.36
CA PRO A 254 -3.33 4.07 11.40
C PRO A 254 -4.18 3.93 12.67
N PHE A 255 -4.69 5.06 13.17
CA PHE A 255 -5.69 5.10 14.22
C PHE A 255 -6.81 6.08 13.84
N GLU A 256 -8.01 5.83 14.34
CA GLU A 256 -9.20 6.62 14.02
C GLU A 256 -9.43 7.73 15.04
N ILE A 257 -9.91 8.87 14.56
CA ILE A 257 -10.53 9.93 15.37
C ILE A 257 -12.04 9.93 15.02
N PRO A 258 -12.88 9.21 15.77
CA PRO A 258 -14.28 8.97 15.39
C PRO A 258 -15.09 10.25 15.19
N GLU A 259 -14.86 11.27 16.01
CA GLU A 259 -15.57 12.54 15.97
C GLU A 259 -15.29 13.32 14.67
N GLN A 260 -14.10 13.11 14.10
CA GLN A 260 -13.65 13.76 12.88
C GLN A 260 -13.87 12.89 11.64
N LYS A 261 -14.19 11.60 11.81
CA LYS A 261 -14.29 10.62 10.71
C LYS A 261 -13.02 10.57 9.84
N VAL A 262 -11.86 10.67 10.49
CA VAL A 262 -10.56 10.62 9.82
C VAL A 262 -9.65 9.60 10.47
N PHE A 263 -8.79 8.99 9.66
CA PHE A 263 -7.63 8.29 10.16
C PHE A 263 -6.43 9.22 10.30
N ARG A 264 -5.57 8.88 11.26
CA ARG A 264 -4.28 9.51 11.50
C ARG A 264 -3.18 8.50 11.23
N GLU A 265 -2.09 8.96 10.64
CA GLU A 265 -1.00 8.14 10.11
C GLU A 265 -1.48 7.10 9.09
N GLY A 266 -0.82 5.95 9.02
CA GLY A 266 -1.06 4.92 8.02
C GLY A 266 0.24 4.37 7.44
N PHE A 267 0.22 3.07 7.12
CA PHE A 267 1.31 2.45 6.40
C PHE A 267 1.20 2.76 4.90
N MET A 268 2.29 3.27 4.34
CA MET A 268 2.52 3.29 2.90
C MET A 268 3.23 2.00 2.50
N ILE A 269 2.67 1.27 1.54
CA ILE A 269 3.24 0.01 1.06
C ILE A 269 4.19 0.27 -0.10
N GLN A 270 5.40 -0.23 0.03
CA GLN A 270 6.44 -0.14 -0.99
C GLN A 270 6.88 -1.56 -1.40
N PRO A 271 6.85 -1.91 -2.70
CA PRO A 271 7.43 -3.16 -3.19
C PRO A 271 8.92 -3.31 -2.87
N ASP A 272 9.33 -4.53 -2.50
CA ASP A 272 10.72 -4.92 -2.28
C ASP A 272 11.21 -5.71 -3.50
N ILE A 273 11.91 -5.03 -4.42
CA ILE A 273 12.35 -5.62 -5.69
C ILE A 273 13.41 -6.71 -5.51
N ASP A 274 14.23 -6.63 -4.45
CA ASP A 274 15.29 -7.59 -4.17
C ASP A 274 14.72 -8.92 -3.69
N ALA A 275 13.65 -8.86 -2.88
CA ALA A 275 12.89 -10.06 -2.51
C ALA A 275 12.13 -10.68 -3.71
N ILE A 276 11.80 -9.87 -4.73
CA ILE A 276 11.10 -10.33 -5.93
C ILE A 276 12.06 -11.04 -6.88
N SER A 277 13.21 -10.45 -7.17
CA SER A 277 14.22 -10.98 -8.09
C SER A 277 14.81 -12.31 -7.63
N SER A 278 15.06 -12.47 -6.33
CA SER A 278 15.68 -13.71 -5.79
C SER A 278 14.88 -14.98 -6.06
N GLU A 279 13.55 -14.87 -6.22
CA GLU A 279 12.71 -16.04 -6.55
C GLU A 279 12.70 -16.36 -8.05
N LEU A 280 12.70 -15.34 -8.91
CA LEU A 280 12.76 -15.51 -10.37
C LEU A 280 14.07 -16.19 -10.77
N ASP A 281 15.18 -15.81 -10.13
CA ASP A 281 16.48 -16.44 -10.36
C ASP A 281 16.51 -17.88 -9.83
N SER A 282 15.79 -18.19 -8.75
CA SER A 282 15.73 -19.56 -8.22
C SER A 282 14.85 -20.52 -9.05
N ALA A 283 13.82 -20.00 -9.71
CA ALA A 283 12.91 -20.79 -10.55
C ALA A 283 13.52 -21.16 -11.91
N SER A 284 14.52 -20.42 -12.39
CA SER A 284 15.22 -20.67 -13.65
C SER A 284 16.30 -21.78 -13.57
N PHE A 285 16.59 -22.28 -12.36
CA PHE A 285 17.61 -23.31 -12.10
C PHE A 285 17.05 -24.65 -11.62
N ALA A 286 15.74 -24.90 -11.74
CA ALA A 286 15.22 -26.26 -11.57
C ALA A 286 15.46 -27.06 -12.86
N PRO A 287 16.42 -28.02 -12.91
CA PRO A 287 16.51 -28.91 -14.04
C PRO A 287 15.24 -29.75 -14.10
N VAL A 288 14.63 -29.81 -15.28
CA VAL A 288 13.57 -30.76 -15.63
C VAL A 288 14.14 -32.17 -15.65
#